data_AF-A0A926NTS6-F1
#
_entry.id   AF-A0A926NTS6-F1
#
_cell.length_a   1.000
_cell.length_b   1.000
_cell.length_c   1.000
_cell.angle_alpha   90.00
_cell.angle_beta   90.00
_cell.angle_gamma   90.00
#
_symmetry.space_group_name_H-M   'P 1'
#
loop_
_entity.id
_entity.type
_entity.pdbx_description
1 polymer ?
#
loop_
_entity_poly.entity_id
_entity_poly.type
_entity_poly.pdbx_seq_one_letter_code
_entity_poly.pdbx_strand_id
1 'polypeptide(L)' 'MDNEPKPVNGEVFSILKHDVKNQLSNIQLALEGLKYEVEDKDADVKLYLDSITQSAKKIDDLLNNIQ' A
#
# COMPACT_ATOMS: atom_id res chain seq x y z
N MET A 1 8.49 -1.60 -39.37
CA MET A 1 9.11 -0.91 -38.22
C MET A 1 8.34 -1.34 -37.01
N ASP A 2 9.01 -2.09 -36.16
CA ASP A 2 8.45 -2.97 -35.15
C ASP A 2 7.70 -2.21 -34.06
N ASN A 3 6.41 -2.50 -33.92
CA ASN A 3 5.61 -2.17 -32.74
C ASN A 3 5.64 -3.38 -31.79
N GLU A 4 6.83 -3.84 -31.40
CA GLU A 4 6.91 -4.78 -30.28
C GLU A 4 6.71 -4.00 -28.97
N PRO A 5 5.78 -4.42 -28.09
CA PRO A 5 5.64 -3.81 -26.78
C PRO A 5 6.96 -3.96 -26.05
N LYS A 6 7.54 -2.82 -25.65
CA LYS A 6 8.80 -2.78 -24.88
C LYS A 6 8.64 -3.69 -23.66
N PRO A 7 9.54 -4.64 -23.41
CA PRO A 7 9.44 -5.51 -22.25
C PRO A 7 9.43 -4.65 -20.99
N VAL A 8 8.39 -4.82 -20.15
CA VAL A 8 8.35 -4.21 -18.82
C VAL A 8 9.63 -4.61 -18.11
N ASN A 9 10.46 -3.63 -17.75
CA ASN A 9 11.75 -3.88 -17.12
C ASN A 9 11.50 -4.66 -15.82
N GLY A 10 11.96 -5.92 -15.76
CA GLY A 10 11.69 -6.82 -14.63
C GLY A 10 12.15 -6.26 -13.28
N GLU A 11 13.14 -5.36 -13.30
CA GLU A 11 13.59 -4.62 -12.12
C GLU A 11 12.54 -3.61 -11.62
N VAL A 12 11.91 -2.85 -12.53
CA VAL A 12 10.83 -1.90 -12.22
C VAL A 12 9.64 -2.63 -11.61
N PHE A 13 9.28 -3.79 -12.16
CA PHE A 13 8.20 -4.61 -11.62
C PHE A 13 8.54 -5.18 -10.24
N SER A 14 9.80 -5.54 -9.99
CA SER A 14 10.26 -6.02 -8.68
C SER A 14 10.19 -4.92 -7.62
N ILE A 15 10.61 -3.70 -7.96
CA ILE A 15 10.53 -2.52 -7.08
C ILE A 15 9.07 -2.19 -6.76
N LEU A 16 8.22 -2.10 -7.78
CA LEU A 16 6.78 -1.88 -7.59
C LEU A 16 6.15 -2.93 -6.67
N LYS A 17 6.47 -4.21 -6.90
CA LYS A 17 5.97 -5.32 -6.06
C LYS A 17 6.42 -5.16 -4.60
N HIS A 18 7.67 -4.76 -4.38
CA HIS A 18 8.18 -4.48 -3.04
C HIS A 18 7.41 -3.34 -2.38
N ASP A 19 7.19 -2.23 -3.08
CA ASP A 19 6.56 -1.03 -2.52
C ASP A 19 5.07 -1.24 -2.23
N VAL A 20 4.36 -1.97 -3.09
CA VAL A 20 2.98 -2.39 -2.84
C VAL A 20 2.92 -3.31 -1.62
N LYS A 21 3.81 -4.29 -1.50
CA LYS A 21 3.89 -5.16 -0.32
C LYS A 21 4.12 -4.37 0.96
N ASN A 22 4.97 -3.35 0.92
CA ASN A 22 5.23 -2.51 2.07
C ASN A 22 3.97 -1.77 2.54
N GLN A 23 3.19 -1.18 1.61
CA GLN A 23 1.94 -0.52 1.98
C GLN A 23 0.89 -1.51 2.50
N LEU A 24 0.82 -2.72 1.96
CA LEU A 24 -0.05 -3.77 2.48
C LEU A 24 0.32 -4.19 3.91
N SER A 25 1.62 -4.30 4.22
CA SER A 25 2.08 -4.55 5.59
C SER A 25 1.67 -3.44 6.55
N ASN A 26 1.74 -2.17 6.12
CA ASN A 26 1.28 -1.03 6.93
C ASN A 26 -0.22 -1.10 7.22
N ILE A 27 -1.04 -1.46 6.22
CA ILE A 27 -2.48 -1.66 6.39
C ILE A 27 -2.75 -2.80 7.38
N GLN A 28 -2.07 -3.94 7.23
CA GLN A 28 -2.23 -5.08 8.13
C GLN A 28 -1.87 -4.72 9.57
N LEU A 29 -0.74 -4.03 9.79
CA LEU A 29 -0.34 -3.59 11.12
C LEU A 29 -1.37 -2.65 11.75
N ALA A 30 -1.91 -1.71 10.97
CA ALA A 30 -2.94 -0.80 11.47
C ALA A 30 -4.25 -1.51 11.80
N LEU A 31 -4.64 -2.53 11.01
CA LEU A 31 -5.80 -3.37 11.29
C LEU A 31 -5.60 -4.23 12.53
N GLU A 32 -4.41 -4.80 12.75
CA GLU A 32 -4.11 -5.52 13.99
C GLU A 32 -4.19 -4.59 15.20
N GLY A 33 -3.64 -3.37 15.12
CA GLY A 33 -3.77 -2.35 16.16
C GLY A 33 -5.23 -2.07 16.49
N LEU A 34 -6.05 -1.80 15.46
CA LEU A 34 -7.49 -1.55 15.63
C LEU A 34 -8.23 -2.65 16.39
N LYS A 35 -7.84 -3.93 16.26
CA LYS A 35 -8.51 -5.02 16.98
C LYS A 35 -8.34 -4.94 18.49
N TYR A 36 -7.22 -4.40 18.97
CA TYR A 36 -6.96 -4.24 20.42
C TYR A 36 -7.59 -2.97 20.98
N GLU A 37 -7.83 -1.99 20.12
CA GLU A 37 -8.39 -0.68 20.46
C GLU A 37 -9.93 -0.65 20.54
N VAL A 38 -10.65 -1.69 20.07
CA VAL A 38 -12.12 -1.71 20.12
C VAL A 38 -12.65 -1.76 21.57
N GLU A 39 -11.83 -2.23 22.52
CA GLU A 39 -12.18 -2.32 23.93
C GLU A 39 -11.90 -1.02 24.71
N ASP A 40 -11.03 -0.14 24.20
CA ASP A 40 -10.64 1.11 24.86
C ASP A 40 -11.13 2.33 24.07
N LYS A 41 -12.00 3.15 24.69
CA LYS A 41 -12.67 4.27 24.00
C LYS A 41 -11.76 5.46 23.73
N ASP A 42 -10.59 5.51 24.36
CA ASP A 42 -9.57 6.55 24.18
C ASP A 42 -8.45 6.13 23.21
N ALA A 43 -8.61 4.97 22.58
CA ALA A 43 -7.77 4.48 21.53
C ALA A 43 -7.64 5.46 20.35
N ASP A 44 -6.42 5.58 19.81
CA ASP A 44 -6.12 6.36 18.59
C ASP A 44 -6.68 5.69 17.31
N VAL A 45 -7.95 5.27 17.31
CA VAL A 45 -8.69 4.71 16.15
C VAL A 45 -8.50 5.57 14.90
N LYS A 46 -8.48 6.90 15.09
CA LYS A 46 -8.22 7.86 14.02
C LYS A 46 -6.84 7.67 13.39
N LEU A 47 -5.79 7.45 14.18
CA LEU A 47 -4.43 7.22 13.68
C LEU A 47 -4.38 5.99 12.78
N TYR A 48 -5.04 4.90 13.20
CA TYR A 48 -5.07 3.67 12.41
C TYR A 48 -5.84 3.83 11.11
N LEU A 49 -7.02 4.48 11.15
CA LEU A 49 -7.79 4.78 9.95
C LEU A 49 -7.02 5.71 8.98
N ASP A 50 -6.32 6.71 9.50
CA ASP A 50 -5.47 7.60 8.72
C ASP A 50 -4.31 6.82 8.07
N SER A 51 -3.66 5.91 8.80
CA SER A 51 -2.59 5.05 8.30
C SER A 51 -3.05 4.11 7.17
N ILE A 52 -4.23 3.49 7.33
CA ILE A 52 -4.86 2.65 6.31
C ILE A 52 -5.15 3.47 5.05
N THR A 53 -5.77 4.64 5.23
CA THR A 53 -6.15 5.53 4.12
C THR A 53 -4.92 5.99 3.34
N GLN A 54 -3.85 6.41 4.04
CA GLN A 54 -2.61 6.85 3.39
C GLN A 54 -1.91 5.72 2.63
N SER A 55 -1.87 4.53 3.21
CA SER A 55 -1.25 3.35 2.58
C SER A 55 -2.04 2.93 1.33
N ALA A 56 -3.37 2.93 1.40
CA ALA A 56 -4.23 2.65 0.25
C ALA A 56 -4.02 3.67 -0.88
N LYS A 57 -3.96 4.96 -0.55
CA LYS A 57 -3.68 6.02 -1.54
C LYS A 57 -2.32 5.83 -2.21
N LYS A 58 -1.27 5.50 -1.45
CA LYS A 58 0.05 5.22 -2.01
C LYS A 58 0.05 4.03 -2.96
N ILE A 59 -0.73 2.98 -2.67
CA ILE A 59 -0.89 1.84 -3.61
C ILE A 59 -1.52 2.34 -4.91
N ASP A 60 -2.60 3.12 -4.83
CA ASP A 60 -3.27 3.67 -6.02
C ASP A 60 -2.32 4.54 -6.86
N ASP A 61 -1.56 5.42 -6.21
CA ASP A 61 -0.52 6.25 -6.86
C ASP A 61 0.58 5.38 -7.51
N LEU A 62 1.06 4.34 -6.83
CA LEU A 62 2.08 3.42 -7.36
C LEU A 62 1.56 2.67 -8.60
N LEU A 63 0.30 2.25 -8.60
CA LEU A 63 -0.31 1.51 -9.71
C LEU A 63 -0.62 2.42 -10.90
N ASN A 64 -1.05 3.66 -10.67
CA ASN A 64 -1.34 4.64 -11.72
C ASN A 64 -0.09 5.16 -12.44
N ASN A 65 1.09 5.04 -11.81
CA ASN A 65 2.37 5.48 -12.39
C ASN A 65 3.11 4.38 -13.16
N ILE A 66 2.50 3.21 -13.36
CA ILE A 66 3.07 2.15 -14.20
C ILE A 66 2.81 2.52 -15.66
N GLN A 67 3.85 2.97 -16.37
CA GLN A 67 3.86 3.18 -17.83
C GLN A 67 4.80 2.20 -18.52
#